data_AF-A0A352NXZ6-F1
#
_entry.id   AF-A0A352NXZ6-F1
#
_cell.length_a   1.000
_cell.length_b   1.000
_cell.length_c   1.000
_cell.angle_alpha   90.00
_cell.angle_beta   90.00
_cell.angle_gamma   90.00
#
_symmetry.space_group_name_H-M   'P 1'
#
loop_
_entity.id
_entity.type
_entity.pdbx_description
1 polymer ?
#
loop_
_entity_poly.entity_id
_entity_poly.type
_entity_poly.pdbx_seq_one_letter_code
_entity_poly.pdbx_strand_id
1 'polypeptide(L)'
;MTRSINKARANIGVQQDDEDAPGNSLHKRANGKYVGTRKERRNLYSVASFLDLYTDVEINHFDKIIMVDNELLSLSELFVALQSKAEFDKNRIFYGKAIISMGFKEGMLQIDFVERGNLCVYSNIEIVAKRSNGKIVKKYLDKNEEVYVYLRGKIILAGSKEKFIPYNDLVYKYL
;
A
#
# COMPACT_ATOMS: atom_id res chain seq x y z
N MET A 1 30.96 19.17 23.90
CA MET A 1 30.77 19.81 22.58
C MET A 1 30.35 18.75 21.58
N THR A 2 29.29 19.05 20.84
CA THR A 2 28.55 18.24 19.86
C THR A 2 29.23 18.22 18.49
N ARG A 3 29.04 17.13 17.72
CA ARG A 3 28.89 17.01 16.23
C ARG A 3 29.26 15.57 15.82
N SER A 4 28.62 14.88 14.88
CA SER A 4 27.43 15.12 14.06
C SER A 4 27.05 13.79 13.39
N ILE A 5 25.77 13.57 13.14
CA ILE A 5 25.21 12.40 12.43
C ILE A 5 25.35 12.65 10.92
N ASN A 6 26.02 11.76 10.20
CA ASN A 6 26.03 11.76 8.74
C ASN A 6 24.66 11.30 8.20
N LYS A 7 23.68 12.22 8.12
CA LYS A 7 22.53 12.08 7.21
C LYS A 7 23.04 12.37 5.79
N ALA A 8 23.09 11.35 4.95
CA ALA A 8 23.34 11.52 3.52
C ALA A 8 22.22 12.36 2.90
N ARG A 9 22.56 13.58 2.45
CA ARG A 9 21.68 14.43 1.63
C ARG A 9 21.60 13.83 0.24
N ALA A 10 20.44 13.31 -0.15
CA ALA A 10 20.15 13.05 -1.55
C ALA A 10 19.57 14.34 -2.16
N ASN A 11 20.39 15.05 -2.95
CA ASN A 11 19.93 16.14 -3.79
C ASN A 11 19.08 15.57 -4.92
N ILE A 12 17.78 15.88 -4.94
CA ILE A 12 16.93 15.60 -6.09
C ILE A 12 16.77 16.92 -6.85
N GLY A 13 17.60 17.10 -7.88
CA GLY A 13 17.39 18.14 -8.88
C GLY A 13 16.25 17.72 -9.79
N VAL A 14 15.21 18.55 -9.86
CA VAL A 14 14.13 18.42 -10.85
C VAL A 14 14.59 19.14 -12.11
N GLN A 15 14.76 18.40 -13.21
CA GLN A 15 14.70 18.96 -14.55
C GLN A 15 13.35 18.56 -15.14
N GLN A 16 12.47 19.55 -15.28
CA GLN A 16 11.36 19.50 -16.23
C GLN A 16 11.95 19.66 -17.63
N ASP A 17 11.50 18.83 -18.58
CA ASP A 17 11.40 19.18 -20.01
C ASP A 17 10.37 18.22 -20.66
N ASP A 18 9.28 18.84 -21.11
CA ASP A 18 8.47 18.70 -22.32
C ASP A 18 7.97 17.35 -22.90
N GLU A 19 6.63 17.35 -23.08
CA GLU A 19 5.74 16.83 -24.13
C GLU A 19 6.06 15.56 -24.97
N ASP A 20 5.10 14.62 -24.88
CA ASP A 20 4.53 13.70 -25.89
C ASP A 20 5.39 13.06 -27.02
N ALA A 21 5.70 11.77 -26.85
CA ALA A 21 5.53 10.68 -27.85
C ALA A 21 6.04 9.31 -27.32
N PRO A 22 5.52 8.15 -27.78
CA PRO A 22 5.87 6.83 -27.25
C PRO A 22 7.19 6.34 -27.85
N GLY A 23 8.32 6.66 -27.22
CA GLY A 23 9.64 6.25 -27.68
C GLY A 23 10.48 5.65 -26.57
N ASN A 24 10.84 4.37 -26.69
CA ASN A 24 11.91 3.76 -25.89
C ASN A 24 13.21 4.55 -26.10
N SER A 25 13.64 5.37 -25.13
CA SER A 25 14.94 6.03 -25.21
C SER A 25 16.05 5.05 -24.81
N LEU A 26 16.78 4.57 -25.83
CA LEU A 26 18.00 3.79 -25.66
C LEU A 26 19.20 4.72 -25.75
N HIS A 27 19.90 4.95 -24.63
CA HIS A 27 21.21 5.60 -24.66
C HIS A 27 22.32 4.56 -24.91
N LYS A 28 23.09 4.76 -25.98
CA LYS A 28 24.31 3.98 -26.29
C LYS A 28 25.47 4.42 -25.38
N ARG A 29 26.08 3.47 -24.68
CA ARG A 29 27.46 3.61 -24.16
C ARG A 29 28.40 2.69 -24.95
N ALA A 30 29.68 3.05 -24.98
CA ALA A 30 30.73 2.54 -25.87
C ALA A 30 31.04 1.03 -25.79
N ASN A 31 30.35 0.25 -24.96
CA ASN A 31 30.52 -1.21 -24.89
C ASN A 31 29.17 -1.92 -24.95
N GLY A 32 28.58 -1.99 -26.17
CA GLY A 32 27.74 -3.06 -26.73
C GLY A 32 26.56 -3.69 -25.96
N LYS A 33 26.32 -3.39 -24.69
CA LYS A 33 25.22 -3.95 -23.89
C LYS A 33 24.10 -2.93 -23.76
N TYR A 34 22.97 -3.25 -24.38
CA TYR A 34 21.70 -2.53 -24.18
C TYR A 34 21.27 -2.72 -22.73
N VAL A 35 21.45 -1.70 -21.90
CA VAL A 35 20.75 -1.62 -20.62
C VAL A 35 19.46 -0.88 -20.91
N GLY A 36 18.39 -1.64 -21.16
CA GLY A 36 17.06 -1.06 -21.13
C GLY A 36 16.83 -0.52 -19.72
N THR A 37 16.71 0.79 -19.58
CA THR A 37 16.18 1.39 -18.34
C THR A 37 14.71 1.00 -18.30
N ARG A 38 14.41 -0.18 -17.74
CA ARG A 38 13.06 -0.42 -17.23
C ARG A 38 12.80 0.76 -16.30
N LYS A 39 11.78 1.58 -16.59
CA LYS A 39 11.10 2.35 -15.56
C LYS A 39 10.71 1.31 -14.51
N GLU A 40 11.55 1.15 -13.49
CA GLU A 40 11.20 0.41 -12.31
C GLU A 40 9.89 1.03 -11.85
N ARG A 41 8.81 0.26 -11.89
CA ARG A 41 7.57 0.62 -11.20
C ARG A 41 7.91 0.55 -9.70
N ARG A 42 8.64 1.55 -9.20
CA ARG A 42 9.09 1.68 -7.81
C ARG A 42 7.89 2.07 -6.96
N ASN A 43 7.02 1.11 -6.68
CA ASN A 43 6.06 1.20 -5.58
C ASN A 43 5.97 -0.12 -4.81
N LEU A 44 7.14 -0.76 -4.65
CA LEU A 44 7.37 -1.96 -3.84
C LEU A 44 7.52 -1.65 -2.34
N TYR A 45 7.17 -0.44 -1.88
CA TYR A 45 7.20 -0.14 -0.46
C TYR A 45 6.03 -0.83 0.23
N SER A 46 6.35 -1.55 1.31
CA SER A 46 5.37 -2.24 2.14
C SER A 46 4.42 -1.24 2.80
N VAL A 47 3.23 -1.71 3.18
CA VAL A 47 2.29 -0.91 4.00
C VAL A 47 2.95 -0.43 5.30
N ALA A 48 3.81 -1.25 5.91
CA ALA A 48 4.53 -0.89 7.13
C ALA A 48 5.41 0.34 6.93
N SER A 49 6.15 0.41 5.81
CA SER A 49 7.01 1.56 5.50
C SER A 49 6.22 2.86 5.34
N PHE A 50 5.05 2.80 4.69
CA PHE A 50 4.17 3.97 4.60
C PHE A 50 3.57 4.34 5.95
N LEU A 51 3.26 3.35 6.79
CA LEU A 51 2.73 3.59 8.13
C LEU A 51 3.76 4.26 9.04
N ASP A 52 5.02 3.85 8.95
CA ASP A 52 6.12 4.50 9.68
C ASP A 52 6.20 5.99 9.30
N LEU A 53 6.09 6.32 8.01
CA LEU A 53 6.08 7.72 7.54
C LEU A 53 4.81 8.48 7.97
N TYR A 54 3.65 7.82 7.93
CA TYR A 54 2.37 8.42 8.29
C TYR A 54 2.24 8.69 9.80
N THR A 55 2.95 7.93 10.62
CA THR A 55 2.95 8.11 12.08
C THR A 55 4.05 9.05 12.57
N ASP A 56 4.99 9.42 11.70
CA ASP A 56 6.04 10.38 12.00
C ASP A 56 5.50 11.82 11.99
N VAL A 57 5.61 12.49 13.14
CA VAL A 57 5.14 13.87 13.36
C VAL A 57 6.04 14.92 12.70
N GLU A 58 7.27 14.58 12.33
CA GLU A 58 8.20 15.50 11.65
C GLU A 58 7.95 15.57 10.14
N ILE A 59 7.17 14.64 9.59
CA ILE A 59 6.89 14.55 8.16
C ILE A 59 5.65 15.38 7.82
N ASN A 60 5.74 16.22 6.79
CA ASN A 60 4.56 16.89 6.23
C ASN A 60 3.69 15.86 5.48
N HIS A 61 2.48 15.63 5.97
CA HIS A 61 1.57 14.64 5.38
C HIS A 61 0.75 15.18 4.20
N PHE A 62 0.85 16.48 3.90
CA PHE A 62 0.05 17.14 2.84
C PHE A 62 0.81 17.36 1.53
N ASP A 63 2.14 17.18 1.54
CA ASP A 63 2.93 17.30 0.32
C ASP A 63 2.65 16.11 -0.61
N LYS A 64 2.30 16.42 -1.86
CA LYS A 64 1.97 15.43 -2.88
C LYS A 64 3.25 14.87 -3.51
N ILE A 65 3.77 13.80 -2.93
CA ILE A 65 5.06 13.20 -3.34
C ILE A 65 4.98 11.71 -3.67
N ILE A 66 3.80 11.09 -3.50
CA ILE A 66 3.60 9.65 -3.68
C ILE A 66 2.81 9.42 -4.96
N MET A 67 3.40 8.76 -5.96
CA MET A 67 2.71 8.40 -7.19
C MET A 67 1.97 7.08 -7.01
N VAL A 68 0.66 7.01 -7.20
CA VAL A 68 -0.14 5.76 -7.21
C VAL A 68 -1.06 5.78 -8.41
N ASP A 69 -1.00 4.78 -9.30
CA ASP A 69 -1.83 4.70 -10.51
C ASP A 69 -1.84 6.00 -11.35
N ASN A 70 -0.69 6.65 -11.48
CA ASN A 70 -0.51 7.96 -12.14
C ASN A 70 -1.20 9.15 -11.46
N GLU A 71 -1.71 8.97 -10.24
CA GLU A 71 -2.19 10.04 -9.36
C GLU A 71 -1.07 10.43 -8.38
N LEU A 72 -0.74 11.72 -8.30
CA LEU A 72 0.21 12.24 -7.31
C LEU A 72 -0.54 12.56 -6.02
N LEU A 73 -0.21 11.83 -4.96
CA LEU A 73 -0.88 11.82 -3.67
C LEU A 73 0.06 12.30 -2.55
N SER A 74 -0.55 12.90 -1.55
CA SER A 74 0.05 13.10 -0.23
C SER A 74 -0.15 11.87 0.67
N LEU A 75 0.56 11.81 1.81
CA LEU A 75 0.35 10.75 2.80
C LEU A 75 -1.09 10.79 3.34
N SER A 76 -1.63 11.98 3.59
CA SER A 76 -3.02 12.17 4.04
C SER A 76 -4.06 11.68 3.04
N GLU A 77 -3.78 11.79 1.73
CA GLU A 77 -4.67 11.26 0.68
C GLU A 77 -4.48 9.76 0.48
N LEU A 78 -3.29 9.22 0.74
CA LEU A 78 -3.01 7.79 0.61
C LEU A 78 -3.71 6.97 1.70
N PHE A 79 -3.78 7.50 2.93
CA PHE A 79 -4.35 6.83 4.10
C PHE A 79 -5.82 7.20 4.27
N VAL A 80 -6.72 6.24 4.06
CA VAL A 80 -8.17 6.48 4.11
C VAL A 80 -8.80 5.71 5.26
N ALA A 81 -9.32 6.43 6.25
CA ALA A 81 -10.09 5.84 7.34
C ALA A 81 -11.40 5.23 6.81
N LEU A 82 -11.71 4.00 7.18
CA LEU A 82 -12.92 3.30 6.74
C LEU A 82 -14.21 3.88 7.33
N GLN A 83 -14.11 4.71 8.37
CA GLN A 83 -15.19 5.55 8.91
C GLN A 83 -15.66 6.62 7.94
N SER A 84 -14.74 7.08 7.07
CA SER A 84 -15.00 8.15 6.12
C SER A 84 -15.64 7.60 4.84
N LYS A 85 -16.24 8.49 4.04
CA LYS A 85 -16.80 8.16 2.74
C LYS A 85 -15.65 7.74 1.82
N ALA A 86 -15.38 6.44 1.75
CA ALA A 86 -14.20 5.97 1.04
C ALA A 86 -14.27 6.26 -0.46
N GLU A 87 -13.11 6.60 -1.01
CA GLU A 87 -12.90 6.71 -2.44
C GLU A 87 -13.01 5.30 -3.07
N PHE A 88 -13.99 5.14 -3.97
CA PHE A 88 -14.17 3.92 -4.73
C PHE A 88 -13.19 3.85 -5.90
N ASP A 89 -12.81 2.62 -6.25
CA ASP A 89 -11.95 2.26 -7.39
C ASP A 89 -10.57 2.92 -7.43
N LYS A 90 -10.10 3.44 -6.28
CA LYS A 90 -8.76 4.00 -6.14
C LYS A 90 -7.90 3.18 -5.21
N ASN A 91 -6.63 2.99 -5.60
CA ASN A 91 -5.67 2.33 -4.72
C ASN A 91 -5.25 3.27 -3.58
N ARG A 92 -5.52 2.83 -2.36
CA ARG A 92 -5.26 3.53 -1.09
C ARG A 92 -4.80 2.53 -0.03
N ILE A 93 -4.35 3.06 1.11
CA ILE A 93 -4.18 2.29 2.34
C ILE A 93 -5.40 2.57 3.20
N PHE A 94 -6.35 1.64 3.19
CA PHE A 94 -7.54 1.71 4.01
C PHE A 94 -7.23 1.21 5.42
N TYR A 95 -7.79 1.89 6.43
CA TYR A 95 -7.57 1.49 7.81
C TYR A 95 -8.79 1.70 8.70
N GLY A 96 -8.86 0.93 9.78
CA GLY A 96 -9.92 1.06 10.76
C GLY A 96 -9.88 -0.07 11.79
N LYS A 97 -10.80 0.01 12.76
CA LYS A 97 -11.00 -1.05 13.75
C LYS A 97 -11.68 -2.25 13.12
N ALA A 98 -11.15 -3.43 13.38
CA ALA A 98 -11.69 -4.69 12.90
C ALA A 98 -11.65 -5.79 13.95
N ILE A 99 -12.53 -6.77 13.78
CA ILE A 99 -12.51 -8.03 14.51
C ILE A 99 -11.95 -9.11 13.57
N ILE A 100 -11.06 -9.94 14.09
CA ILE A 100 -10.44 -11.04 13.33
C ILE A 100 -11.04 -12.36 13.81
N SER A 101 -11.65 -13.09 12.90
CA SER A 101 -12.29 -14.37 13.17
C SER A 101 -11.93 -15.43 12.14
N MET A 102 -12.19 -16.70 12.47
CA MET A 102 -12.23 -17.76 11.47
C MET A 102 -13.43 -17.56 10.55
N GLY A 103 -13.18 -17.54 9.25
CA GLY A 103 -14.23 -17.39 8.26
C GLY A 103 -14.99 -18.70 8.00
N PHE A 104 -16.01 -18.63 7.16
CA PHE A 104 -16.92 -19.75 6.84
C PHE A 104 -16.26 -20.99 6.20
N LYS A 105 -15.00 -20.90 5.77
CA LYS A 105 -14.21 -22.00 5.19
C LYS A 105 -13.02 -22.30 6.08
N GLU A 106 -12.69 -23.58 6.20
CA GLU A 106 -11.49 -24.01 6.90
C GLU A 106 -10.24 -23.34 6.31
N GLY A 107 -9.34 -22.88 7.17
CA GLY A 107 -8.13 -22.16 6.77
C GLY A 107 -8.36 -20.71 6.26
N MET A 108 -9.60 -20.22 6.28
CA MET A 108 -9.92 -18.85 5.90
C MET A 108 -10.04 -17.97 7.14
N LEU A 109 -9.38 -16.82 7.07
CA LEU A 109 -9.46 -15.75 8.05
C LEU A 109 -10.40 -14.67 7.53
N GLN A 110 -11.24 -14.15 8.41
CA GLN A 110 -12.20 -13.09 8.19
C GLN A 110 -11.79 -11.86 9.01
N ILE A 111 -11.84 -10.69 8.37
CA ILE A 111 -11.56 -9.38 8.96
C ILE A 111 -12.80 -8.52 8.74
N ASP A 112 -13.55 -8.29 9.81
CA ASP A 112 -14.77 -7.51 9.81
C ASP A 112 -14.50 -6.11 10.35
N PHE A 113 -14.65 -5.08 9.52
CA PHE A 113 -14.44 -3.70 9.95
C PHE A 113 -15.68 -3.17 10.67
N VAL A 114 -15.52 -2.89 11.97
CA VAL A 114 -16.62 -2.49 12.88
C VAL A 114 -17.34 -1.24 12.39
N GLU A 115 -16.56 -0.28 11.91
CA GLU A 115 -17.03 1.05 11.50
C GLU A 115 -17.67 1.04 10.11
N ARG A 116 -17.53 -0.06 9.37
CA ARG A 116 -18.04 -0.22 8.01
C ARG A 116 -18.62 -1.61 7.85
N GLY A 117 -19.76 -1.86 8.49
CA GLY A 117 -20.37 -3.18 8.68
C GLY A 117 -20.67 -4.01 7.41
N ASN A 118 -20.49 -3.45 6.21
CA ASN A 118 -20.59 -4.17 4.94
C ASN A 118 -19.25 -4.57 4.32
N LEU A 119 -18.12 -4.13 4.89
CA LEU A 119 -16.78 -4.43 4.38
C LEU A 119 -16.14 -5.57 5.20
N CYS A 120 -16.21 -6.76 4.64
CA CYS A 120 -15.52 -7.94 5.14
C CYS A 120 -14.38 -8.32 4.19
N VAL A 121 -13.19 -8.56 4.75
CA VAL A 121 -12.02 -8.99 3.99
C VAL A 121 -11.62 -10.39 4.38
N TYR A 122 -11.46 -11.26 3.38
CA TYR A 122 -11.08 -12.64 3.56
C TYR A 122 -9.62 -12.87 3.17
N SER A 123 -8.92 -13.68 3.94
CA SER A 123 -7.55 -14.10 3.64
C SER A 123 -7.32 -15.56 4.00
N ASN A 124 -6.20 -16.12 3.55
CA ASN A 124 -5.79 -17.47 3.95
C ASN A 124 -4.92 -17.38 5.21
N ILE A 125 -5.31 -18.08 6.27
CA ILE A 125 -4.65 -18.01 7.58
C ILE A 125 -3.20 -18.50 7.52
N GLU A 126 -2.88 -19.51 6.70
CA GLU A 126 -1.52 -20.02 6.56
C GLU A 126 -0.60 -18.99 5.91
N ILE A 127 -1.10 -18.28 4.91
CA ILE A 127 -0.34 -17.21 4.23
C ILE A 127 -0.06 -16.08 5.20
N VAL A 128 -1.06 -15.68 6.00
CA VAL A 128 -0.90 -14.59 6.98
C VAL A 128 -0.02 -15.02 8.15
N ALA A 129 -0.13 -16.27 8.61
CA ALA A 129 0.68 -16.83 9.68
C ALA A 129 2.17 -16.90 9.34
N LYS A 130 2.52 -17.07 8.05
CA LYS A 130 3.92 -17.09 7.56
C LYS A 130 4.54 -15.69 7.45
N ARG A 131 3.75 -14.61 7.51
CA ARG A 131 4.22 -13.22 7.44
C ARG A 131 4.52 -12.66 8.83
N SER A 132 5.21 -11.52 8.89
CA SER A 132 5.47 -10.75 10.12
C SER A 132 4.22 -10.55 10.99
N ASN A 133 3.06 -10.47 10.36
CA ASN A 133 1.77 -10.22 11.02
C ASN A 133 1.16 -11.46 11.67
N GLY A 134 1.73 -12.65 11.47
CA GLY A 134 1.18 -13.91 11.98
C GLY A 134 1.06 -13.97 13.51
N LYS A 135 1.98 -13.33 14.24
CA LYS A 135 1.91 -13.22 15.72
C LYS A 135 0.71 -12.40 16.17
N ILE A 136 0.43 -11.28 15.48
CA ILE A 136 -0.69 -10.39 15.78
C ILE A 136 -2.00 -11.11 15.50
N VAL A 137 -2.12 -11.75 14.33
CA VAL A 137 -3.32 -12.52 13.99
C VAL A 137 -3.62 -13.59 15.03
N LYS A 138 -2.64 -14.43 15.39
CA LYS A 138 -2.83 -15.45 16.44
C LYS A 138 -3.22 -14.86 17.80
N LYS A 139 -2.78 -13.62 18.10
CA LYS A 139 -3.13 -12.94 19.35
C LYS A 139 -4.59 -12.52 19.40
N TYR A 140 -5.20 -12.13 18.28
CA TYR A 140 -6.55 -11.55 18.24
C TYR A 140 -7.62 -12.46 17.63
N LEU A 141 -7.23 -13.54 16.95
CA LEU A 141 -8.13 -14.49 16.32
C LEU A 141 -9.17 -15.04 17.31
N ASP A 142 -10.44 -14.91 16.95
CA ASP A 142 -11.62 -15.41 17.69
C ASP A 142 -11.75 -14.89 19.14
N LYS A 143 -11.03 -13.81 19.48
CA LYS A 143 -11.14 -13.19 20.82
C LYS A 143 -12.24 -12.16 20.95
N ASN A 144 -12.89 -11.81 19.84
CA ASN A 144 -13.86 -10.72 19.80
C ASN A 144 -13.30 -9.37 20.31
N GLU A 145 -12.00 -9.15 20.09
CA GLU A 145 -11.29 -7.91 20.43
C GLU A 145 -11.10 -7.06 19.16
N GLU A 146 -11.33 -5.75 19.29
CA GLU A 146 -11.06 -4.80 18.21
C GLU A 146 -9.55 -4.56 18.06
N VAL A 147 -9.05 -4.69 16.83
CA VAL A 147 -7.67 -4.36 16.47
C VAL A 147 -7.65 -3.42 15.27
N TYR A 148 -6.67 -2.53 15.23
CA TYR A 148 -6.48 -1.63 14.10
C TYR A 148 -5.81 -2.37 12.94
N VAL A 149 -6.45 -2.38 11.78
CA VAL A 149 -5.98 -3.09 10.58
C VAL A 149 -5.76 -2.10 9.44
N TYR A 150 -4.65 -2.27 8.72
CA TYR A 150 -4.30 -1.51 7.52
C TYR A 150 -4.25 -2.44 6.31
N LEU A 151 -4.98 -2.08 5.25
CA LEU A 151 -5.08 -2.85 4.01
C LEU A 151 -4.81 -1.96 2.80
N ARG A 152 -3.85 -2.36 1.98
CA ARG A 152 -3.56 -1.67 0.70
C ARG A 152 -4.32 -2.33 -0.43
N GLY A 153 -5.05 -1.53 -1.20
CA GLY A 153 -5.91 -2.01 -2.28
C GLY A 153 -6.92 -0.96 -2.69
N LYS A 154 -8.00 -1.40 -3.32
CA LYS A 154 -9.13 -0.56 -3.71
C LYS A 154 -10.44 -1.16 -3.27
N ILE A 155 -11.43 -0.33 -2.99
CA ILE A 155 -12.80 -0.75 -2.70
C ILE A 155 -13.62 -0.54 -3.97
N ILE A 156 -14.28 -1.58 -4.43
CA ILE A 156 -15.19 -1.52 -5.59
C ILE A 156 -16.62 -1.80 -5.16
N LEU A 157 -17.59 -1.33 -5.94
CA LEU A 157 -18.98 -1.73 -5.82
C LEU A 157 -19.24 -2.94 -6.70
N ALA A 158 -19.61 -4.06 -6.08
CA ALA A 158 -20.07 -5.27 -6.75
C ALA A 158 -21.60 -5.38 -6.55
N GLY A 159 -22.36 -4.73 -7.42
CA GLY A 159 -23.80 -4.53 -7.20
C GLY A 159 -24.05 -3.57 -6.04
N SER A 160 -24.84 -4.00 -5.04
CA SER A 160 -25.11 -3.22 -3.82
C SER A 160 -24.10 -3.42 -2.70
N LYS A 161 -23.07 -4.26 -2.91
CA LYS A 161 -22.08 -4.60 -1.87
C LYS A 161 -20.72 -4.02 -2.19
N GLU A 162 -20.06 -3.52 -1.16
CA GLU A 162 -18.67 -3.09 -1.24
C GLU A 162 -17.75 -4.30 -1.16
N LYS A 163 -16.74 -4.34 -2.03
CA LYS A 163 -15.75 -5.41 -2.05
C LYS A 163 -14.36 -4.81 -2.06
N PHE A 164 -13.54 -5.27 -1.13
CA PHE A 164 -12.11 -4.96 -1.14
C PHE A 164 -11.39 -5.82 -2.18
N ILE A 165 -10.59 -5.18 -3.02
CA ILE A 165 -9.62 -5.82 -3.90
C ILE A 165 -8.23 -5.47 -3.37
N PRO A 166 -7.47 -6.46 -2.87
CA PRO A 166 -6.11 -6.20 -2.39
C PRO A 166 -5.23 -5.70 -3.54
N TYR A 167 -4.35 -4.76 -3.23
CA TYR A 167 -3.29 -4.36 -4.15
C TYR A 167 -2.37 -5.56 -4.32
N ASN A 168 -2.42 -6.19 -5.49
CA ASN A 168 -1.58 -7.33 -5.77
C ASN A 168 -0.22 -6.80 -6.27
N ASP A 169 0.83 -6.91 -5.45
CA ASP A 169 2.22 -6.74 -5.90
C ASP A 169 2.61 -7.80 -6.95
N LEU A 170 1.78 -8.84 -7.11
CA LEU A 170 1.83 -9.75 -8.25
C LEU A 170 1.31 -9.04 -9.49
N VAL A 171 2.15 -8.16 -10.04
CA VAL A 171 2.26 -8.03 -11.49
C VAL A 171 2.38 -9.46 -12.00
N TYR A 172 1.36 -9.96 -12.67
CA TYR A 172 1.37 -11.28 -13.30
C TYR A 172 2.71 -11.46 -14.02
N LYS A 173 3.56 -12.34 -13.47
CA LYS A 173 4.69 -12.90 -14.18
C LYS A 173 4.15 -14.04 -15.02
N TYR A 174 3.39 -13.69 -16.05
CA TYR A 174 3.27 -14.50 -17.25
C TYR A 174 3.97 -13.70 -18.36
N LEU A 175 5.22 -14.10 -18.62
CA LEU A 175 5.76 -14.07 -19.97
C LEU A 175 5.26 -15.34 -20.67
#